data_AF-A0A7V4HBF4-F1
#
_entry.id   AF-A0A7V4HBF4-F1
#
_cell.length_a   1.000
_cell.length_b   1.000
_cell.length_c   1.000
_cell.angle_alpha   90.00
_cell.angle_beta   90.00
_cell.angle_gamma   90.00
#
_symmetry.space_group_name_H-M   'P 1'
#
loop_
_entity.id
_entity.type
_entity.pdbx_description
1 polymer ?
#
loop_
_entity_poly.entity_id
_entity_poly.type
_entity_poly.pdbx_seq_one_letter_code
_entity_poly.pdbx_strand_id
1 'polypeptide(L)'
;MKKVFSFAFLAVIVGLMIGLNGCGKEDSIVSPTSPQQGLRGTTSIVTGGTTLSGSLDIHCTNFFKWTFTKSMDQTPDSICENECQDIEVIVTATKGMQVTGFNGKINIKNTGEYATENLKITLTVMKSCNGGDYQIVRDAVPVDVSQKPVLGPGESYLYGYAVNVAQFGGIDPNCMYKIVAHVRITNYIEHIGEEYGIDPEVSMQGCPPANDCVTVFDIPGTITPSNPEVPTTGWNITVSPSSLEFCESGTAMFILHVCNNGVPTEETFRAENKLVVDNQIVATAYYYLSTLDCTPHGGCTRTIGFYKTHAVEGLYGNNPDMVTAYLPIYLGTVGGSKTVVVSENTQVVSIMKFTGPGGASNGILKLYAQMLAAKLNIAGANGSGMGSEGSCIAGTIAEADAFLANYNANDWSSLTKDQKKMVIGWMNTFDKYNNGLMCASHCDRIGD
;
A
#
# COMPACT_ATOMS: atom_id res chain seq x y z
N MET A 1 -16.21 5.55 29.54
CA MET A 1 -15.05 5.01 30.28
C MET A 1 -13.94 4.74 29.28
N LYS A 2 -12.82 5.46 29.32
CA LYS A 2 -11.70 5.28 28.38
C LYS A 2 -10.72 4.24 28.93
N LYS A 3 -10.49 3.14 28.21
CA LYS A 3 -9.39 2.21 28.51
C LYS A 3 -8.16 2.64 27.71
N VAL A 4 -7.10 3.02 28.41
CA VAL A 4 -5.79 3.30 27.82
C VAL A 4 -5.03 1.97 27.74
N PHE A 5 -4.69 1.54 26.52
CA PHE A 5 -3.77 0.42 26.32
C PHE A 5 -2.36 0.96 26.06
N SER A 6 -1.49 0.89 27.08
CA SER A 6 -0.06 1.09 26.90
C SER A 6 0.57 -0.18 26.33
N PHE A 7 1.07 -0.13 25.10
CA PHE A 7 1.96 -1.17 24.58
C PHE A 7 3.41 -0.82 24.95
N ALA A 8 4.05 -1.72 25.70
CA ALA A 8 5.46 -1.59 26.05
C ALA A 8 6.35 -2.07 24.90
N PHE A 9 7.34 -1.25 24.53
CA PHE A 9 8.36 -1.61 23.55
C PHE A 9 9.37 -2.59 24.17
N LEU A 10 9.43 -3.82 23.68
CA LEU A 10 10.39 -4.82 24.15
C LEU A 10 11.67 -4.75 23.31
N ALA A 11 12.74 -4.17 23.86
CA ALA A 11 14.04 -4.13 23.21
C ALA A 11 14.72 -5.50 23.26
N VAL A 12 14.95 -6.11 22.09
CA VAL A 12 15.71 -7.38 21.99
C VAL A 12 17.20 -7.08 21.97
N ILE A 13 17.86 -7.33 23.10
CA ILE A 13 19.32 -7.32 23.21
C ILE A 13 19.85 -8.67 22.71
N VAL A 14 20.59 -8.69 21.60
CA VAL A 14 21.31 -9.88 21.16
C VAL A 14 22.61 -9.99 21.97
N GLY A 15 22.61 -10.89 22.95
CA GLY A 15 23.76 -11.16 23.81
C GLY A 15 24.85 -11.97 23.10
N LEU A 16 26.10 -11.52 23.23
CA LEU A 16 27.29 -12.22 22.75
C LEU A 16 27.56 -13.47 23.62
N MET A 17 27.48 -14.67 23.04
CA MET A 17 27.80 -15.93 23.74
C MET A 17 29.27 -16.30 23.57
N ILE A 18 30.03 -16.21 24.67
CA ILE A 18 31.40 -16.74 24.78
C ILE A 18 31.31 -18.24 25.14
N GLY A 19 31.77 -19.10 24.24
CA GLY A 19 31.84 -20.55 24.47
C GLY A 19 33.21 -20.99 24.98
N LEU A 20 33.41 -20.99 26.30
CA LEU A 20 34.46 -21.79 26.94
C LEU A 20 33.88 -23.17 27.30
N ASN A 21 34.53 -24.23 26.85
CA ASN A 21 34.43 -25.57 27.44
C ASN A 21 35.74 -26.30 27.21
N GLY A 22 36.26 -26.96 28.25
CA GLY A 22 37.53 -27.67 28.20
C GLY A 22 37.42 -29.11 28.67
N CYS A 23 38.59 -29.73 28.84
CA CYS A 23 38.85 -30.97 29.59
C CYS A 23 38.23 -32.28 29.08
N GLY A 24 39.10 -33.12 28.52
CA GLY A 24 39.32 -34.43 29.14
C GLY A 24 39.25 -35.65 28.22
N LYS A 25 40.42 -36.22 27.89
CA LYS A 25 40.88 -37.44 28.56
C LYS A 25 42.35 -37.74 28.32
N GLU A 26 42.98 -38.31 29.35
CA GLU A 26 44.29 -38.96 29.30
C GLU A 26 44.16 -40.35 28.64
N ASP A 27 45.23 -40.84 28.05
CA ASP A 27 45.70 -42.19 28.34
C ASP A 27 47.22 -42.32 28.15
N SER A 28 47.82 -43.15 29.01
CA SER A 28 49.27 -43.45 29.08
C SER A 28 49.72 -44.33 27.88
N ILE A 29 50.97 -44.72 27.59
CA ILE A 29 52.26 -44.87 28.30
C ILE A 29 53.37 -44.72 27.19
N VAL A 30 54.67 -44.45 27.34
CA VAL A 30 55.78 -45.09 28.09
C VAL A 30 57.00 -44.11 28.15
N SER A 31 57.92 -44.30 29.10
CA SER A 31 59.36 -43.97 29.00
C SER A 31 60.14 -45.12 29.69
N PRO A 32 61.34 -45.53 29.25
CA PRO A 32 62.59 -44.72 29.24
C PRO A 32 63.36 -44.84 27.88
N THR A 33 64.51 -44.22 27.60
CA THR A 33 65.79 -44.26 28.34
C THR A 33 66.79 -43.26 27.71
N SER A 34 67.73 -42.70 28.49
CA SER A 34 68.89 -41.96 27.96
C SER A 34 70.16 -42.82 28.10
N PRO A 35 71.16 -42.67 27.21
CA PRO A 35 72.33 -41.91 27.68
C PRO A 35 72.95 -40.96 26.63
N GLN A 36 73.88 -40.14 27.13
CA GLN A 36 74.71 -39.19 26.41
C GLN A 36 75.54 -39.83 25.27
N GLN A 37 75.79 -39.09 24.19
CA GLN A 37 77.11 -38.48 23.89
C GLN A 37 77.04 -37.60 22.63
N GLY A 38 77.93 -36.61 22.55
CA GLY A 38 77.85 -35.56 21.54
C GLY A 38 78.59 -35.86 20.24
N LEU A 39 78.19 -35.17 19.17
CA LEU A 39 78.96 -35.05 17.93
C LEU A 39 78.71 -33.66 17.32
N ARG A 40 79.79 -32.96 16.96
CA ARG A 40 79.72 -31.77 16.09
C ARG A 40 79.22 -32.21 14.72
N GLY A 41 78.03 -31.76 14.33
CA GLY A 41 77.46 -31.94 13.00
C GLY A 41 77.10 -30.59 12.40
N THR A 42 77.69 -30.30 11.24
CA THR A 42 77.35 -29.27 10.25
C THR A 42 75.99 -28.57 10.39
N THR A 43 76.01 -27.24 10.30
CA THR A 43 74.83 -26.41 10.00
C THR A 43 74.20 -26.85 8.67
N SER A 44 73.14 -27.66 8.75
CA SER A 44 72.22 -27.84 7.62
C SER A 44 71.51 -26.52 7.39
N ILE A 45 71.90 -25.82 6.34
CA ILE A 45 71.08 -24.77 5.73
C ILE A 45 69.74 -25.43 5.37
N VAL A 46 68.62 -24.85 5.78
CA VAL A 46 67.29 -25.36 5.41
C VAL A 46 67.09 -25.08 3.91
N THR A 47 67.47 -26.03 3.07
CA THR A 47 67.32 -25.97 1.61
C THR A 47 65.88 -26.25 1.21
N GLY A 48 64.98 -25.30 1.51
CA GLY A 48 63.54 -25.44 1.29
C GLY A 48 62.80 -24.10 1.18
N GLY A 49 63.33 -23.16 0.39
CA GLY A 49 62.69 -21.87 0.14
C GLY A 49 61.71 -21.92 -1.04
N THR A 50 60.69 -21.05 -1.01
CA THR A 50 59.76 -20.87 -2.14
C THR A 50 59.63 -19.42 -2.63
N THR A 51 59.01 -19.21 -3.78
CA THR A 51 58.65 -17.89 -4.33
C THR A 51 57.14 -17.75 -4.46
N LEU A 52 56.70 -16.49 -4.51
CA LEU A 52 55.30 -16.13 -4.68
C LEU A 52 55.14 -15.26 -5.93
N SER A 53 53.97 -15.38 -6.56
CA SER A 53 53.45 -14.37 -7.48
C SER A 53 52.03 -14.02 -7.05
N GLY A 54 51.56 -12.82 -7.35
CA GLY A 54 50.24 -12.39 -6.94
C GLY A 54 49.65 -11.28 -7.78
N SER A 55 48.33 -11.20 -7.78
CA SER A 55 47.55 -10.12 -8.39
C SER A 55 46.40 -9.72 -7.47
N LEU A 56 46.00 -8.46 -7.56
CA LEU A 56 45.02 -7.83 -6.68
C LEU A 56 43.93 -7.17 -7.55
N ASP A 57 42.65 -7.44 -7.26
CA ASP A 57 41.54 -6.65 -7.78
C ASP A 57 40.95 -5.74 -6.69
N ILE A 58 40.28 -4.66 -7.10
CA ILE A 58 39.71 -3.66 -6.20
C ILE A 58 38.36 -3.18 -6.72
N HIS A 59 37.38 -3.17 -5.82
CA HIS A 59 36.03 -2.67 -6.02
C HIS A 59 35.74 -1.63 -4.94
N CYS A 60 35.42 -0.42 -5.36
CA CYS A 60 35.03 0.66 -4.46
C CYS A 60 33.59 0.45 -3.96
N THR A 61 33.38 0.66 -2.67
CA THR A 61 32.06 0.60 -2.01
C THR A 61 31.81 1.96 -1.38
N ASN A 62 30.84 2.70 -1.91
CA ASN A 62 30.42 3.99 -1.38
C ASN A 62 28.90 4.14 -1.53
N PHE A 63 28.16 4.13 -0.42
CA PHE A 63 26.70 4.28 -0.42
C PHE A 63 26.18 4.73 0.94
N PHE A 64 25.02 5.39 0.99
CA PHE A 64 24.31 5.72 2.23
C PHE A 64 23.33 4.61 2.62
N LYS A 65 23.23 4.31 3.92
CA LYS A 65 22.16 3.45 4.44
C LYS A 65 20.88 4.27 4.58
N TRP A 66 19.95 4.08 3.66
CA TRP A 66 18.61 4.67 3.75
C TRP A 66 17.66 3.77 4.55
N THR A 67 16.83 4.37 5.39
CA THR A 67 15.68 3.73 6.02
C THR A 67 14.43 4.55 5.74
N PHE A 68 13.30 3.86 5.55
CA PHE A 68 12.03 4.50 5.19
C PHE A 68 10.94 4.09 6.16
N THR A 69 10.09 5.04 6.53
CA THR A 69 8.80 4.78 7.18
C THR A 69 7.68 5.35 6.34
N LYS A 70 6.51 4.72 6.45
CA LYS A 70 5.33 5.03 5.66
C LYS A 70 4.11 5.00 6.58
N SER A 71 3.33 6.07 6.61
CA SER A 71 2.03 6.12 7.28
C SER A 71 0.95 6.61 6.33
N MET A 72 -0.29 6.31 6.69
CA MET A 72 -1.50 6.79 6.04
C MET A 72 -2.39 7.19 7.21
N ASP A 73 -2.60 8.49 7.39
CA ASP A 73 -3.17 9.02 8.63
C ASP A 73 -4.71 9.00 8.62
N GLN A 74 -5.31 8.61 7.49
CA GLN A 74 -6.74 8.53 7.26
C GLN A 74 -7.11 7.23 6.55
N THR A 75 -8.19 6.60 7.00
CA THR A 75 -9.05 5.82 6.11
C THR A 75 -9.98 6.81 5.43
N PRO A 76 -10.22 6.74 4.10
CA PRO A 76 -11.33 7.47 3.49
C PRO A 76 -12.64 7.13 4.21
N ASP A 77 -13.58 8.06 4.15
CA ASP A 77 -14.97 7.78 4.52
C ASP A 77 -15.55 6.76 3.50
N SER A 78 -16.80 6.34 3.69
CA SER A 78 -17.43 5.45 2.72
C SER A 78 -17.61 6.12 1.35
N ILE A 79 -17.20 5.42 0.29
CA ILE A 79 -17.17 5.94 -1.08
C ILE A 79 -18.39 5.41 -1.86
N CYS A 80 -19.21 6.33 -2.34
CA CYS A 80 -20.38 6.06 -3.17
C CYS A 80 -20.00 5.46 -4.54
N GLU A 81 -20.94 4.79 -5.22
CA GLU A 81 -20.68 4.36 -6.60
C GLU A 81 -20.46 5.58 -7.52
N ASN A 82 -19.41 5.52 -8.35
CA ASN A 82 -18.90 6.57 -9.23
C ASN A 82 -18.34 7.82 -8.53
N GLU A 83 -18.08 7.76 -7.21
CA GLU A 83 -17.33 8.79 -6.49
C GLU A 83 -15.86 8.41 -6.28
N CYS A 84 -15.05 9.43 -5.98
CA CYS A 84 -13.63 9.31 -5.67
C CYS A 84 -13.26 10.09 -4.41
N GLN A 85 -12.27 9.60 -3.65
CA GLN A 85 -11.66 10.31 -2.52
C GLN A 85 -10.13 10.25 -2.62
N ASP A 86 -9.48 11.29 -2.11
CA ASP A 86 -8.03 11.39 -2.03
C ASP A 86 -7.53 10.95 -0.65
N ILE A 87 -6.51 10.08 -0.60
CA ILE A 87 -5.87 9.62 0.64
C ILE A 87 -4.43 10.13 0.69
N GLU A 88 -4.10 10.87 1.75
CA GLU A 88 -2.73 11.32 1.99
C GLU A 88 -1.84 10.18 2.52
N VAL A 89 -0.65 10.07 1.93
CA VAL A 89 0.33 9.03 2.23
C VAL A 89 1.65 9.69 2.58
N ILE A 90 2.03 9.61 3.86
CA ILE A 90 3.22 10.26 4.38
C ILE A 90 4.39 9.28 4.31
N VAL A 91 5.48 9.71 3.66
CA VAL A 91 6.73 8.95 3.54
C VAL A 91 7.86 9.74 4.18
N THR A 92 8.55 9.13 5.13
CA THR A 92 9.75 9.71 5.76
C THR A 92 10.96 8.88 5.39
N ALA A 93 11.94 9.50 4.75
CA ALA A 93 13.24 8.92 4.43
C ALA A 93 14.29 9.43 5.41
N THR A 94 15.13 8.54 5.93
CA THR A 94 16.27 8.87 6.79
C THR A 94 17.56 8.46 6.11
N LYS A 95 18.40 9.46 5.79
CA LYS A 95 19.77 9.28 5.28
C LYS A 95 20.68 8.92 6.45
N GLY A 96 20.94 7.62 6.62
CA GLY A 96 21.79 7.09 7.67
C GLY A 96 23.29 7.20 7.34
N MET A 97 24.11 6.46 8.10
CA MET A 97 25.56 6.48 7.93
C MET A 97 25.99 6.03 6.52
N GLN A 98 26.98 6.72 5.98
CA GLN A 98 27.68 6.36 4.75
C GLN A 98 28.57 5.12 4.99
N VAL A 99 28.41 4.09 4.17
CA VAL A 99 29.29 2.93 4.09
C VAL A 99 30.34 3.21 3.02
N THR A 100 31.57 3.44 3.45
CA THR A 100 32.73 3.66 2.58
C THR A 100 33.80 2.60 2.82
N GLY A 101 34.33 2.04 1.73
CA GLY A 101 35.33 0.98 1.79
C GLY A 101 35.76 0.45 0.43
N PHE A 102 36.66 -0.52 0.48
CA PHE A 102 37.14 -1.26 -0.68
C PHE A 102 36.97 -2.76 -0.42
N ASN A 103 36.61 -3.53 -1.44
CA ASN A 103 36.59 -4.98 -1.38
C ASN A 103 37.18 -5.57 -2.67
N GLY A 104 37.51 -6.85 -2.67
CA GLY A 104 38.08 -7.52 -3.83
C GLY A 104 38.68 -8.86 -3.45
N LYS A 105 39.56 -9.38 -4.31
CA LYS A 105 40.32 -10.60 -4.06
C LYS A 105 41.81 -10.39 -4.30
N ILE A 106 42.57 -11.26 -3.64
CA ILE A 106 44.02 -11.34 -3.74
C ILE A 106 44.32 -12.75 -4.22
N ASN A 107 44.70 -12.88 -5.48
CA ASN A 107 45.08 -14.16 -6.08
C ASN A 107 46.58 -14.36 -5.82
N ILE A 108 46.92 -15.28 -4.92
CA ILE A 108 48.32 -15.63 -4.60
C ILE A 108 48.62 -17.00 -5.17
N LYS A 109 49.74 -17.13 -5.86
CA LYS A 109 50.27 -18.39 -6.36
C LYS A 109 51.66 -18.65 -5.78
N ASN A 110 51.84 -19.83 -5.22
CA ASN A 110 53.16 -20.37 -4.90
C ASN A 110 53.85 -20.82 -6.20
N THR A 111 54.99 -20.21 -6.53
CA THR A 111 55.73 -20.47 -7.78
C THR A 111 57.04 -21.24 -7.56
N GLY A 112 57.42 -21.53 -6.31
CA GLY A 112 58.59 -22.36 -6.01
C GLY A 112 58.24 -23.81 -5.68
N GLU A 113 59.25 -24.55 -5.22
CA GLU A 113 59.21 -26.01 -5.05
C GLU A 113 58.75 -26.49 -3.67
N TYR A 114 58.56 -25.56 -2.71
CA TYR A 114 58.23 -25.87 -1.32
C TYR A 114 56.91 -25.22 -0.92
N ALA A 115 56.16 -25.84 -0.02
CA ALA A 115 54.92 -25.27 0.50
C ALA A 115 55.20 -24.00 1.33
N THR A 116 54.27 -23.04 1.35
CA THR A 116 54.45 -21.79 2.11
C THR A 116 54.34 -22.01 3.62
N GLU A 117 55.26 -21.43 4.39
CA GLU A 117 55.21 -21.43 5.85
C GLU A 117 54.71 -20.08 6.40
N ASN A 118 53.83 -20.14 7.39
CA ASN A 118 53.29 -18.96 8.10
C ASN A 118 52.72 -17.88 7.17
N LEU A 119 51.93 -18.28 6.15
CA LEU A 119 51.32 -17.36 5.21
C LEU A 119 50.45 -16.32 5.92
N LYS A 120 50.77 -15.05 5.70
CA LYS A 120 50.15 -13.89 6.32
C LYS A 120 49.92 -12.84 5.25
N ILE A 121 48.74 -12.23 5.24
CA ILE A 121 48.40 -11.17 4.29
C ILE A 121 47.82 -9.97 5.06
N THR A 122 48.41 -8.80 4.88
CA THR A 122 47.89 -7.53 5.41
C THR A 122 47.77 -6.50 4.30
N LEU A 123 46.77 -5.62 4.38
CA LEU A 123 46.55 -4.56 3.40
C LEU A 123 46.91 -3.18 3.97
N THR A 124 47.51 -2.37 3.11
CA THR A 124 47.72 -0.94 3.34
C THR A 124 46.96 -0.16 2.27
N VAL A 125 46.03 0.70 2.71
CA VAL A 125 45.23 1.57 1.87
C VAL A 125 45.83 2.97 1.92
N MET A 126 46.14 3.52 0.76
CA MET A 126 46.74 4.84 0.59
C MET A 126 45.86 5.72 -0.30
N LYS A 127 45.96 7.04 -0.15
CA LYS A 127 45.21 8.06 -0.91
C LYS A 127 46.16 9.14 -1.41
N SER A 128 45.99 9.55 -2.67
CA SER A 128 46.62 10.72 -3.28
C SER A 128 45.52 11.64 -3.83
N CYS A 129 45.59 12.93 -3.49
CA CYS A 129 44.69 13.96 -4.00
C CYS A 129 45.50 15.02 -4.75
N ASN A 130 44.91 15.65 -5.77
CA ASN A 130 45.52 16.76 -6.52
C ASN A 130 46.92 16.44 -7.12
N GLY A 131 47.22 15.17 -7.36
CA GLY A 131 48.52 14.72 -7.89
C GLY A 131 49.68 14.73 -6.88
N GLY A 132 49.41 14.88 -5.58
CA GLY A 132 50.43 14.75 -4.54
C GLY A 132 50.83 13.30 -4.22
N ASP A 133 51.76 13.12 -3.29
CA ASP A 133 52.20 11.80 -2.86
C ASP A 133 51.09 10.98 -2.18
N TYR A 134 51.20 9.65 -2.24
CA TYR A 134 50.29 8.74 -1.55
C TYR A 134 50.51 8.79 -0.03
N GLN A 135 49.46 9.09 0.71
CA GLN A 135 49.42 9.06 2.17
C GLN A 135 48.66 7.83 2.66
N ILE A 136 49.13 7.19 3.73
CA ILE A 136 48.47 6.02 4.33
C ILE A 136 47.15 6.48 4.98
N VAL A 137 46.03 5.91 4.54
CA VAL A 137 44.69 6.09 5.13
C VAL A 137 44.45 5.03 6.20
N ARG A 138 44.87 3.78 5.92
CA ARG A 138 44.74 2.66 6.85
C ARG A 138 45.84 1.64 6.58
N ASP A 139 46.46 1.15 7.65
CA ASP A 139 47.59 0.22 7.58
C ASP A 139 47.26 -1.13 8.24
N ALA A 140 48.08 -2.13 7.93
CA ALA A 140 48.10 -3.45 8.55
C ALA A 140 46.73 -4.14 8.69
N VAL A 141 45.81 -3.95 7.73
CA VAL A 141 44.47 -4.55 7.78
C VAL A 141 44.58 -6.06 7.47
N PRO A 142 44.29 -6.96 8.42
CA PRO A 142 44.47 -8.39 8.21
C PRO A 142 43.47 -8.95 7.20
N VAL A 143 43.93 -9.88 6.35
CA VAL A 143 43.09 -10.68 5.46
C VAL A 143 43.01 -12.10 6.00
N ASP A 144 41.81 -12.69 5.99
CA ASP A 144 41.62 -14.04 6.49
C ASP A 144 42.22 -15.08 5.53
N VAL A 145 43.23 -15.80 6.02
CA VAL A 145 43.91 -16.91 5.33
C VAL A 145 43.43 -18.29 5.82
N SER A 146 42.49 -18.36 6.78
CA SER A 146 42.07 -19.60 7.45
C SER A 146 41.58 -20.71 6.51
N GLN A 147 40.98 -20.33 5.37
CA GLN A 147 40.51 -21.26 4.35
C GLN A 147 41.67 -21.94 3.59
N LYS A 148 42.84 -21.30 3.53
CA LYS A 148 44.03 -21.80 2.85
C LYS A 148 45.32 -21.21 3.45
N PRO A 149 45.73 -21.64 4.66
CA PRO A 149 46.89 -21.08 5.36
C PRO A 149 48.23 -21.58 4.81
N VAL A 150 48.21 -22.57 3.91
CA VAL A 150 49.38 -23.14 3.24
C VAL A 150 49.06 -23.37 1.76
N LEU A 151 49.90 -22.85 0.87
CA LEU A 151 49.88 -23.11 -0.57
C LEU A 151 51.00 -24.09 -0.92
N GLY A 152 50.65 -25.22 -1.54
CA GLY A 152 51.62 -26.17 -2.09
C GLY A 152 52.33 -25.65 -3.35
N PRO A 153 53.39 -26.33 -3.82
CA PRO A 153 54.10 -25.95 -5.04
C PRO A 153 53.17 -25.83 -6.25
N GLY A 154 53.21 -24.69 -6.95
CA GLY A 154 52.36 -24.40 -8.10
C GLY A 154 50.90 -24.06 -7.78
N GLU A 155 50.48 -24.12 -6.51
CA GLU A 155 49.09 -23.90 -6.09
C GLU A 155 48.73 -22.40 -6.04
N SER A 156 47.50 -22.07 -6.42
CA SER A 156 46.93 -20.72 -6.33
C SER A 156 45.69 -20.70 -5.42
N TYR A 157 45.45 -19.57 -4.75
CA TYR A 157 44.20 -19.32 -4.02
C TYR A 157 43.79 -17.84 -4.09
N LEU A 158 42.47 -17.59 -4.07
CA LEU A 158 41.89 -16.24 -4.06
C LEU A 158 41.36 -15.88 -2.67
N TYR A 159 42.09 -15.05 -1.95
CA TYR A 159 41.69 -14.54 -0.64
C TYR A 159 40.79 -13.31 -0.81
N GLY A 160 39.56 -13.37 -0.32
CA GLY A 160 38.65 -12.22 -0.33
C GLY A 160 39.01 -11.22 0.77
N TYR A 161 38.86 -9.92 0.50
CA TYR A 161 39.09 -8.87 1.50
C TYR A 161 37.99 -7.81 1.48
N ALA A 162 37.83 -7.11 2.61
CA ALA A 162 37.03 -5.90 2.72
C ALA A 162 37.66 -4.94 3.74
N VAL A 163 37.84 -3.68 3.35
CA VAL A 163 38.41 -2.61 4.19
C VAL A 163 37.38 -1.49 4.31
N ASN A 164 36.92 -1.21 5.53
CA ASN A 164 36.10 -0.03 5.83
C ASN A 164 37.00 1.19 6.04
N VAL A 165 36.68 2.33 5.42
CA VAL A 165 37.42 3.60 5.55
C VAL A 165 36.59 4.76 6.13
N ALA A 166 35.37 4.50 6.61
CA ALA A 166 34.45 5.54 7.09
C ALA A 166 35.00 6.33 8.29
N GLN A 167 35.75 5.68 9.19
CA GLN A 167 36.42 6.33 10.32
C GLN A 167 37.69 7.11 9.92
N PHE A 168 38.13 7.01 8.67
CA PHE A 168 39.39 7.56 8.15
C PHE A 168 39.16 8.62 7.06
N GLY A 169 38.05 9.36 7.16
CA GLY A 169 37.67 10.40 6.19
C GLY A 169 36.92 9.89 4.95
N GLY A 170 36.58 8.60 4.89
CA GLY A 170 35.75 8.02 3.84
C GLY A 170 36.41 7.94 2.46
N ILE A 171 35.57 7.96 1.41
CA ILE A 171 36.00 7.92 0.01
C ILE A 171 35.71 9.27 -0.64
N ASP A 172 36.76 9.89 -1.16
CA ASP A 172 36.72 11.13 -1.94
C ASP A 172 36.79 10.79 -3.43
N PRO A 173 35.74 11.11 -4.22
CA PRO A 173 35.70 10.77 -5.63
C PRO A 173 36.79 11.45 -6.48
N ASN A 174 37.42 12.50 -5.97
CA ASN A 174 38.46 13.26 -6.70
C ASN A 174 39.88 12.74 -6.44
N CYS A 175 40.05 11.75 -5.55
CA CYS A 175 41.35 11.24 -5.18
C CYS A 175 41.59 9.82 -5.68
N MET A 176 42.85 9.54 -6.02
CA MET A 176 43.32 8.19 -6.33
C MET A 176 43.58 7.42 -5.05
N TYR A 177 43.10 6.18 -5.00
CA TYR A 177 43.36 5.24 -3.92
C TYR A 177 44.24 4.11 -4.44
N LYS A 178 45.22 3.72 -3.63
CA LYS A 178 46.08 2.56 -3.87
C LYS A 178 45.89 1.57 -2.73
N ILE A 179 45.75 0.28 -3.06
CA ILE A 179 45.84 -0.81 -2.10
C ILE A 179 47.09 -1.61 -2.43
N VAL A 180 47.92 -1.83 -1.40
CA VAL A 180 49.07 -2.73 -1.43
C VAL A 180 48.74 -3.92 -0.52
N ALA A 181 48.89 -5.13 -1.04
CA ALA A 181 48.75 -6.35 -0.26
C ALA A 181 50.11 -6.90 0.13
N HIS A 182 50.48 -6.74 1.40
CA HIS A 182 51.70 -7.28 1.97
C HIS A 182 51.53 -8.77 2.26
N VAL A 183 51.98 -9.60 1.33
CA VAL A 183 51.96 -11.06 1.43
C VAL A 183 53.30 -11.51 1.99
N ARG A 184 53.30 -12.22 3.12
CA ARG A 184 54.50 -12.65 3.83
C ARG A 184 54.45 -14.13 4.19
N ILE A 185 55.59 -14.80 4.10
CA ILE A 185 55.87 -16.18 4.51
C ILE A 185 57.23 -16.22 5.19
N THR A 186 57.53 -17.26 5.98
CA THR A 186 58.85 -17.40 6.66
C THR A 186 59.88 -18.22 5.90
N ASN A 187 59.51 -18.81 4.75
CA ASN A 187 60.39 -19.59 3.90
C ASN A 187 60.50 -19.02 2.47
N TYR A 188 60.52 -17.68 2.35
CA TYR A 188 60.75 -17.04 1.05
C TYR A 188 62.23 -17.22 0.63
N ILE A 189 62.48 -17.50 -0.64
CA ILE A 189 63.85 -17.62 -1.19
C ILE A 189 64.66 -16.34 -0.89
N GLU A 190 65.94 -16.51 -0.55
CA GLU A 190 66.85 -15.44 -0.07
C GLU A 190 66.53 -14.87 1.33
N HIS A 191 65.36 -15.14 1.91
CA HIS A 191 64.90 -14.63 3.22
C HIS A 191 64.38 -15.74 4.15
N ILE A 192 65.10 -16.85 4.26
CA ILE A 192 64.71 -18.01 5.07
C ILE A 192 64.76 -17.67 6.57
N GLY A 193 63.63 -17.83 7.25
CA GLY A 193 63.45 -17.53 8.67
C GLY A 193 62.93 -16.12 8.97
N GLU A 194 62.77 -15.26 7.95
CA GLU A 194 62.28 -13.88 8.08
C GLU A 194 60.88 -13.74 7.46
N GLU A 195 60.02 -12.86 8.00
CA GLU A 195 58.74 -12.53 7.34
C GLU A 195 59.00 -11.73 6.04
N TYR A 196 59.03 -12.40 4.90
CA TYR A 196 59.28 -11.78 3.60
C TYR A 196 58.31 -12.28 2.52
N GLY A 197 58.19 -11.57 1.39
CA GLY A 197 57.33 -12.00 0.29
C GLY A 197 57.15 -10.94 -0.78
N ILE A 198 55.90 -10.73 -1.20
CA ILE A 198 55.54 -9.87 -2.34
C ILE A 198 54.52 -8.81 -1.95
N ASP A 199 54.49 -7.73 -2.72
CA ASP A 199 53.62 -6.57 -2.51
C ASP A 199 52.80 -6.23 -3.78
N PRO A 200 51.90 -7.13 -4.25
CA PRO A 200 50.98 -6.79 -5.33
C PRO A 200 50.12 -5.57 -4.97
N GLU A 201 50.10 -4.59 -5.87
CA GLU A 201 49.37 -3.34 -5.69
C GLU A 201 48.40 -3.07 -6.86
N VAL A 202 47.35 -2.31 -6.56
CA VAL A 202 46.41 -1.79 -7.56
C VAL A 202 45.98 -0.38 -7.16
N SER A 203 45.70 0.47 -8.15
CA SER A 203 45.20 1.83 -7.92
C SER A 203 43.89 2.06 -8.67
N MET A 204 42.98 2.84 -8.08
CA MET A 204 41.72 3.24 -8.69
C MET A 204 41.32 4.67 -8.29
N GLN A 205 40.46 5.30 -9.09
CA GLN A 205 39.78 6.52 -8.68
C GLN A 205 38.76 6.20 -7.58
N GLY A 206 38.62 7.05 -6.56
CA GLY A 206 37.53 6.95 -5.60
C GLY A 206 36.16 7.02 -6.29
N CYS A 207 35.20 6.21 -5.85
CA CYS A 207 33.85 6.22 -6.41
C CYS A 207 32.94 7.23 -5.67
N PRO A 208 32.03 7.93 -6.38
CA PRO A 208 30.95 8.69 -5.74
C PRO A 208 29.99 7.75 -4.99
N PRO A 209 29.18 8.27 -4.04
CA PRO A 209 28.16 7.46 -3.39
C PRO A 209 27.12 7.01 -4.43
N ALA A 210 26.88 5.70 -4.51
CA ALA A 210 26.02 5.10 -5.53
C ALA A 210 24.52 5.47 -5.38
N ASN A 211 24.13 5.99 -4.22
CA ASN A 211 22.75 6.35 -3.86
C ASN A 211 22.72 7.61 -2.96
N ASP A 212 23.48 8.64 -3.33
CA ASP A 212 23.49 9.93 -2.62
C ASP A 212 22.08 10.57 -2.56
N CYS A 213 21.32 10.41 -3.64
CA CYS A 213 19.87 10.55 -3.68
C CYS A 213 19.22 9.18 -3.93
N VAL A 214 17.98 9.03 -3.47
CA VAL A 214 17.14 7.83 -3.71
C VAL A 214 15.76 8.23 -4.22
N THR A 215 15.34 7.60 -5.31
CA THR A 215 13.99 7.73 -5.84
C THR A 215 13.10 6.65 -5.24
N VAL A 216 11.98 7.06 -4.66
CA VAL A 216 10.95 6.17 -4.11
C VAL A 216 9.70 6.23 -4.98
N PHE A 217 9.06 5.08 -5.17
CA PHE A 217 7.80 4.94 -5.88
C PHE A 217 6.74 4.45 -4.91
N ASP A 218 5.51 4.95 -5.04
CA ASP A 218 4.38 4.44 -4.30
C ASP A 218 3.45 3.63 -5.20
N ILE A 219 3.08 2.43 -4.74
CA ILE A 219 2.37 1.43 -5.54
C ILE A 219 1.19 0.88 -4.73
N PRO A 220 -0.06 1.03 -5.22
CA PRO A 220 -1.22 0.33 -4.67
C PRO A 220 -1.01 -1.18 -4.72
N GLY A 221 -1.20 -1.85 -3.59
CA GLY A 221 -1.01 -3.29 -3.46
C GLY A 221 -2.32 -4.06 -3.57
N THR A 222 -2.40 -5.18 -2.84
CA THR A 222 -3.60 -6.03 -2.85
C THR A 222 -4.74 -5.39 -2.07
N ILE A 223 -5.95 -5.45 -2.64
CA ILE A 223 -7.20 -5.15 -1.94
C ILE A 223 -7.82 -6.48 -1.52
N THR A 224 -8.21 -6.60 -0.25
CA THR A 224 -8.84 -7.80 0.32
C THR A 224 -10.20 -7.39 0.89
N PRO A 225 -11.32 -7.95 0.40
CA PRO A 225 -12.64 -7.68 0.96
C PRO A 225 -12.82 -8.41 2.30
N SER A 226 -13.67 -7.87 3.17
CA SER A 226 -14.11 -8.56 4.39
C SER A 226 -14.99 -9.77 4.07
N ASN A 227 -15.82 -9.67 3.02
CA ASN A 227 -16.59 -10.76 2.45
C ASN A 227 -15.89 -11.32 1.20
N PRO A 228 -15.40 -12.58 1.20
CA PRO A 228 -14.65 -13.16 0.08
C PRO A 228 -15.39 -13.25 -1.26
N GLU A 229 -16.72 -13.13 -1.27
CA GLU A 229 -17.53 -13.20 -2.49
C GLU A 229 -17.59 -11.87 -3.26
N VAL A 230 -17.13 -10.77 -2.65
CA VAL A 230 -17.23 -9.41 -3.20
C VAL A 230 -16.10 -9.12 -4.19
N PRO A 231 -16.41 -8.63 -5.41
CA PRO A 231 -15.38 -8.30 -6.40
C PRO A 231 -14.59 -7.06 -5.99
N THR A 232 -13.26 -7.13 -6.11
CA THR A 232 -12.36 -5.99 -5.88
C THR A 232 -12.08 -5.17 -7.15
N THR A 233 -12.56 -5.63 -8.32
CA THR A 233 -12.25 -5.06 -9.64
C THR A 233 -12.91 -3.72 -9.92
N GLY A 234 -13.88 -3.28 -9.11
CA GLY A 234 -14.48 -1.95 -9.23
C GLY A 234 -13.61 -0.83 -8.65
N TRP A 235 -12.57 -1.13 -7.86
CA TRP A 235 -11.67 -0.10 -7.33
C TRP A 235 -10.68 0.37 -8.39
N ASN A 236 -10.66 1.67 -8.67
CA ASN A 236 -9.64 2.32 -9.48
C ASN A 236 -8.78 3.22 -8.59
N ILE A 237 -7.47 2.98 -8.53
CA ILE A 237 -6.54 3.74 -7.68
C ILE A 237 -5.40 4.27 -8.53
N THR A 238 -5.17 5.58 -8.46
CA THR A 238 -4.02 6.24 -9.10
C THR A 238 -3.19 7.01 -8.07
N VAL A 239 -1.93 7.30 -8.40
CA VAL A 239 -0.94 7.87 -7.46
C VAL A 239 -0.38 9.17 -8.03
N SER A 240 -0.30 10.21 -7.20
CA SER A 240 0.33 11.49 -7.56
C SER A 240 1.20 12.04 -6.41
N PRO A 241 2.46 12.46 -6.66
CA PRO A 241 3.22 12.27 -7.90
C PRO A 241 3.53 10.79 -8.15
N SER A 242 4.06 10.43 -9.32
CA SER A 242 4.44 9.03 -9.61
C SER A 242 5.71 8.57 -8.87
N SER A 243 6.54 9.50 -8.41
CA SER A 243 7.74 9.24 -7.61
C SER A 243 8.13 10.47 -6.78
N LEU A 244 8.97 10.24 -5.77
CA LEU A 244 9.61 11.28 -4.95
C LEU A 244 11.11 10.99 -4.87
N GLU A 245 11.95 12.03 -4.83
CA GLU A 245 13.39 11.90 -4.68
C GLU A 245 13.84 12.49 -3.33
N PHE A 246 14.68 11.75 -2.61
CA PHE A 246 15.28 12.18 -1.35
C PHE A 246 16.80 12.20 -1.52
N CYS A 247 17.39 13.39 -1.56
CA CYS A 247 18.84 13.57 -1.44
C CYS A 247 19.29 13.75 0.02
N GLU A 248 18.37 14.08 0.93
CA GLU A 248 18.63 14.24 2.36
C GLU A 248 17.50 13.62 3.21
N SER A 249 17.70 13.51 4.52
CA SER A 249 16.62 13.08 5.42
C SER A 249 15.45 14.05 5.37
N GLY A 250 14.22 13.53 5.25
CA GLY A 250 13.04 14.38 5.14
C GLY A 250 11.74 13.59 5.04
N THR A 251 10.64 14.33 4.96
CA THR A 251 9.28 13.79 4.81
C THR A 251 8.64 14.44 3.59
N ALA A 252 7.95 13.64 2.78
CA ALA A 252 7.17 14.09 1.64
C ALA A 252 5.92 13.21 1.50
N MET A 253 5.00 13.58 0.60
CA MET A 253 3.68 12.96 0.52
C MET A 253 3.34 12.49 -0.90
N PHE A 254 2.65 11.36 -0.96
CA PHE A 254 1.86 10.94 -2.11
C PHE A 254 0.37 11.14 -1.82
N ILE A 255 -0.43 11.27 -2.87
CA ILE A 255 -1.88 11.25 -2.83
C ILE A 255 -2.34 10.02 -3.62
N LEU A 256 -3.13 9.15 -3.00
CA LEU A 256 -3.89 8.11 -3.69
C LEU A 256 -5.25 8.68 -4.07
N HIS A 257 -5.53 8.80 -5.36
CA HIS A 257 -6.86 9.11 -5.86
C HIS A 257 -7.61 7.79 -6.06
N VAL A 258 -8.59 7.51 -5.20
CA VAL A 258 -9.32 6.23 -5.12
C VAL A 258 -10.77 6.42 -5.54
N CYS A 259 -11.20 5.74 -6.61
CA CYS A 259 -12.57 5.77 -7.12
C CYS A 259 -13.26 4.41 -6.98
N ASN A 260 -14.55 4.44 -6.63
CA ASN A 260 -15.43 3.27 -6.68
C ASN A 260 -16.18 3.24 -8.03
N ASN A 261 -15.76 2.38 -8.95
CA ASN A 261 -16.36 2.21 -10.28
C ASN A 261 -17.19 0.91 -10.34
N GLY A 262 -18.14 0.72 -9.43
CA GLY A 262 -19.06 -0.44 -9.43
C GLY A 262 -18.73 -1.55 -8.43
N VAL A 263 -18.14 -1.20 -7.28
CA VAL A 263 -18.04 -2.08 -6.11
C VAL A 263 -19.39 -2.06 -5.36
N PRO A 264 -19.95 -3.21 -4.94
CA PRO A 264 -21.20 -3.26 -4.18
C PRO A 264 -21.20 -2.36 -2.93
N THR A 265 -22.38 -1.88 -2.55
CA THR A 265 -22.61 -0.97 -1.41
C THR A 265 -22.52 -1.69 -0.06
N GLU A 266 -22.29 -0.91 1.01
CA GLU A 266 -22.15 -1.39 2.41
C GLU A 266 -21.00 -2.39 2.67
N GLU A 267 -20.05 -2.51 1.74
CA GLU A 267 -18.92 -3.42 1.84
C GLU A 267 -17.68 -2.77 2.44
N THR A 268 -16.77 -3.60 2.97
CA THR A 268 -15.51 -3.14 3.58
C THR A 268 -14.31 -3.93 3.07
N PHE A 269 -13.19 -3.24 2.90
CA PHE A 269 -11.96 -3.79 2.35
C PHE A 269 -10.76 -3.30 3.16
N ARG A 270 -9.72 -4.15 3.23
CA ARG A 270 -8.38 -3.75 3.66
C ARG A 270 -7.47 -3.73 2.44
N ALA A 271 -6.79 -2.61 2.21
CA ALA A 271 -5.91 -2.42 1.08
C ALA A 271 -4.46 -2.20 1.53
N GLU A 272 -3.52 -2.69 0.74
CA GLU A 272 -2.08 -2.46 0.91
C GLU A 272 -1.61 -1.26 0.08
N ASN A 273 -0.61 -0.54 0.57
CA ASN A 273 0.10 0.48 -0.18
C ASN A 273 1.61 0.34 0.09
N LYS A 274 2.42 0.20 -0.96
CA LYS A 274 3.81 -0.27 -0.90
C LYS A 274 4.76 0.79 -1.41
N LEU A 275 5.78 1.12 -0.61
CA LEU A 275 6.89 1.97 -1.01
C LEU A 275 8.00 1.11 -1.61
N VAL A 276 8.46 1.47 -2.80
CA VAL A 276 9.46 0.72 -3.58
C VAL A 276 10.67 1.59 -3.92
N VAL A 277 11.86 1.02 -3.76
CA VAL A 277 13.17 1.60 -4.15
C VAL A 277 13.97 0.51 -4.84
N ASP A 278 14.55 0.79 -6.00
CA ASP A 278 15.33 -0.17 -6.81
C ASP A 278 14.62 -1.54 -7.00
N ASN A 279 13.31 -1.48 -7.28
CA ASN A 279 12.38 -2.62 -7.40
C ASN A 279 12.22 -3.49 -6.13
N GLN A 280 12.68 -3.04 -4.96
CA GLN A 280 12.49 -3.70 -3.67
C GLN A 280 11.46 -2.95 -2.82
N ILE A 281 10.56 -3.69 -2.14
CA ILE A 281 9.62 -3.11 -1.19
C ILE A 281 10.39 -2.75 0.09
N VAL A 282 10.43 -1.47 0.42
CA VAL A 282 11.14 -0.95 1.61
C VAL A 282 10.20 -0.61 2.78
N ALA A 283 8.92 -0.37 2.50
CA ALA A 283 7.89 -0.16 3.51
C ALA A 283 6.50 -0.53 2.96
N THR A 284 5.58 -0.91 3.85
CA THR A 284 4.17 -1.17 3.52
C THR A 284 3.28 -0.52 4.58
N ALA A 285 2.24 0.18 4.14
CA ALA A 285 1.16 0.69 4.98
C ALA A 285 -0.16 0.02 4.57
N TYR A 286 -1.16 0.14 5.44
CA TYR A 286 -2.51 -0.39 5.20
C TYR A 286 -3.53 0.71 5.44
N TYR A 287 -4.57 0.71 4.63
CA TYR A 287 -5.74 1.56 4.76
C TYR A 287 -6.99 0.69 4.59
N TYR A 288 -8.14 1.25 4.97
CA TYR A 288 -9.43 0.60 4.82
C TYR A 288 -10.27 1.39 3.83
N LEU A 289 -11.03 0.68 3.02
CA LEU A 289 -12.04 1.25 2.14
C LEU A 289 -13.40 0.75 2.61
N SER A 290 -14.40 1.60 2.57
CA SER A 290 -15.80 1.21 2.70
C SER A 290 -16.60 1.78 1.53
N THR A 291 -17.68 1.10 1.16
CA THR A 291 -18.68 1.63 0.23
C THR A 291 -19.94 1.98 1.01
N LEU A 292 -20.72 2.92 0.49
CA LEU A 292 -22.02 3.30 1.04
C LEU A 292 -23.05 3.29 -0.08
N ASP A 293 -24.27 2.87 0.24
CA ASP A 293 -25.41 3.15 -0.62
C ASP A 293 -25.74 4.65 -0.53
N CYS A 294 -25.26 5.39 -1.52
CA CYS A 294 -25.51 6.81 -1.69
C CYS A 294 -26.59 7.09 -2.74
N THR A 295 -27.39 6.08 -3.12
CA THR A 295 -28.74 6.42 -3.59
C THR A 295 -29.41 7.22 -2.46
N PRO A 296 -30.10 8.33 -2.75
CA PRO A 296 -30.68 9.18 -1.71
C PRO A 296 -31.83 8.45 -1.00
N HIS A 297 -31.46 7.62 -0.01
CA HIS A 297 -32.30 6.79 0.84
C HIS A 297 -33.51 6.15 0.13
N GLY A 298 -33.24 5.13 -0.70
CA GLY A 298 -34.28 4.22 -1.20
C GLY A 298 -34.67 4.36 -2.67
N GLY A 299 -33.82 4.98 -3.49
CA GLY A 299 -33.92 5.03 -4.96
C GLY A 299 -34.21 6.42 -5.52
N CYS A 300 -34.90 6.47 -6.67
CA CYS A 300 -35.30 7.68 -7.37
C CYS A 300 -36.83 7.79 -7.56
N THR A 301 -37.33 9.01 -7.68
CA THR A 301 -38.76 9.29 -7.87
C THR A 301 -39.19 9.17 -9.33
N ARG A 302 -40.41 8.67 -9.54
CA ARG A 302 -41.05 8.53 -10.85
C ARG A 302 -42.34 9.34 -10.93
N THR A 303 -42.58 9.95 -12.08
CA THR A 303 -43.75 10.83 -12.32
C THR A 303 -45.06 10.07 -12.53
N ILE A 304 -46.19 10.78 -12.48
CA ILE A 304 -47.51 10.29 -12.92
C ILE A 304 -47.49 9.71 -14.36
N GLY A 305 -46.54 10.14 -15.20
CA GLY A 305 -46.37 9.65 -16.57
C GLY A 305 -45.94 8.19 -16.60
N PHE A 306 -44.92 7.86 -15.81
CA PHE A 306 -44.39 6.49 -15.68
C PHE A 306 -45.45 5.53 -15.16
N TYR A 307 -46.07 5.82 -14.02
CA TYR A 307 -47.06 4.92 -13.41
C TYR A 307 -48.29 4.70 -14.29
N LYS A 308 -48.72 5.72 -15.05
CA LYS A 308 -49.81 5.58 -16.02
C LYS A 308 -49.49 4.61 -17.17
N THR A 309 -48.23 4.48 -17.58
CA THR A 309 -47.82 3.59 -18.69
C THR A 309 -47.30 2.22 -18.23
N HIS A 310 -47.04 2.05 -16.93
CA HIS A 310 -46.55 0.81 -16.31
C HIS A 310 -47.55 0.19 -15.30
N ALA A 311 -48.77 0.70 -15.20
CA ALA A 311 -49.80 0.08 -14.35
C ALA A 311 -50.43 -1.17 -14.98
N VAL A 312 -50.58 -1.22 -16.30
CA VAL A 312 -51.25 -2.35 -16.97
C VAL A 312 -50.38 -2.78 -18.15
N GLU A 313 -49.87 -4.00 -18.09
CA GLU A 313 -49.08 -4.61 -19.16
C GLU A 313 -49.85 -4.56 -20.49
N GLY A 314 -49.16 -4.19 -21.58
CA GLY A 314 -49.76 -4.10 -22.91
C GLY A 314 -50.69 -2.90 -23.17
N LEU A 315 -51.11 -2.14 -22.15
CA LEU A 315 -52.03 -1.01 -22.33
C LEU A 315 -51.38 0.19 -23.03
N TYR A 316 -50.07 0.36 -22.85
CA TYR A 316 -49.27 1.46 -23.41
C TYR A 316 -47.97 0.96 -24.04
N GLY A 317 -48.10 -0.03 -24.93
CA GLY A 317 -46.96 -0.76 -25.49
C GLY A 317 -46.47 -1.87 -24.55
N ASN A 318 -45.25 -2.36 -24.78
CA ASN A 318 -44.70 -3.53 -24.09
C ASN A 318 -44.03 -3.17 -22.74
N ASN A 319 -44.62 -2.23 -21.99
CA ASN A 319 -44.12 -1.89 -20.66
C ASN A 319 -44.58 -2.97 -19.66
N PRO A 320 -43.69 -3.45 -18.77
CA PRO A 320 -44.08 -4.36 -17.70
C PRO A 320 -44.99 -3.67 -16.68
N ASP A 321 -45.76 -4.48 -15.95
CA ASP A 321 -46.52 -4.02 -14.78
C ASP A 321 -45.56 -3.78 -13.60
N MET A 322 -45.50 -2.54 -13.14
CA MET A 322 -44.67 -2.06 -12.04
C MET A 322 -45.51 -1.52 -10.87
N VAL A 323 -46.81 -1.87 -10.81
CA VAL A 323 -47.78 -1.28 -9.88
C VAL A 323 -48.55 -2.31 -9.07
N THR A 324 -48.92 -3.47 -9.63
CA THR A 324 -49.71 -4.51 -8.92
C THR A 324 -49.17 -4.81 -7.52
N ALA A 325 -47.85 -4.98 -7.40
CA ALA A 325 -47.18 -5.35 -6.16
C ALA A 325 -47.34 -4.35 -5.00
N TYR A 326 -47.76 -3.11 -5.30
CA TYR A 326 -47.90 -2.02 -4.34
C TYR A 326 -49.36 -1.68 -4.00
N LEU A 327 -50.34 -2.37 -4.60
CA LEU A 327 -51.75 -2.18 -4.30
C LEU A 327 -52.21 -3.10 -3.14
N PRO A 328 -53.16 -2.67 -2.29
CA PRO A 328 -53.96 -1.45 -2.41
C PRO A 328 -53.31 -0.20 -1.80
N ILE A 329 -53.49 0.95 -2.47
CA ILE A 329 -53.13 2.29 -1.95
C ILE A 329 -54.40 3.06 -1.55
N TYR A 330 -54.36 3.70 -0.38
CA TYR A 330 -55.44 4.56 0.12
C TYR A 330 -55.15 6.03 -0.19
N LEU A 331 -56.14 6.74 -0.73
CA LEU A 331 -56.14 8.20 -0.91
C LEU A 331 -57.21 8.80 0.03
N GLY A 332 -56.76 9.17 1.24
CA GLY A 332 -57.62 9.37 2.41
C GLY A 332 -57.25 8.44 3.55
N THR A 333 -57.56 8.82 4.79
CA THR A 333 -57.38 7.97 5.98
C THR A 333 -58.18 6.66 5.85
N VAL A 334 -57.60 5.53 6.23
CA VAL A 334 -58.28 4.22 6.23
C VAL A 334 -59.58 4.30 7.05
N GLY A 335 -60.69 3.81 6.48
CA GLY A 335 -62.02 3.90 7.10
C GLY A 335 -62.74 5.26 6.96
N GLY A 336 -62.09 6.27 6.35
CA GLY A 336 -62.71 7.56 6.05
C GLY A 336 -63.87 7.47 5.05
N SER A 337 -64.96 8.19 5.31
CA SER A 337 -66.21 8.12 4.53
C SER A 337 -66.09 8.51 3.05
N LYS A 338 -65.05 9.27 2.69
CA LYS A 338 -64.75 9.72 1.31
C LYS A 338 -63.45 9.15 0.74
N THR A 339 -62.71 8.35 1.53
CA THR A 339 -61.42 7.76 1.15
C THR A 339 -61.57 6.87 -0.08
N VAL A 340 -60.69 7.06 -1.06
CA VAL A 340 -60.61 6.20 -2.25
C VAL A 340 -59.61 5.08 -1.99
N VAL A 341 -60.06 3.83 -2.11
CA VAL A 341 -59.18 2.65 -2.11
C VAL A 341 -58.84 2.31 -3.56
N VAL A 342 -57.55 2.34 -3.89
CA VAL A 342 -57.01 1.99 -5.20
C VAL A 342 -56.47 0.57 -5.10
N SER A 343 -57.29 -0.42 -5.45
CA SER A 343 -56.97 -1.85 -5.39
C SER A 343 -56.63 -2.46 -6.74
N GLU A 344 -57.01 -1.81 -7.85
CA GLU A 344 -56.85 -2.32 -9.21
C GLU A 344 -56.03 -1.36 -10.08
N ASN A 345 -55.16 -1.90 -10.93
CA ASN A 345 -54.31 -1.09 -11.82
C ASN A 345 -55.11 -0.21 -12.79
N THR A 346 -56.30 -0.65 -13.18
CA THR A 346 -57.21 0.15 -14.04
C THR A 346 -57.69 1.41 -13.32
N GLN A 347 -57.83 1.38 -11.99
CA GLN A 347 -58.11 2.57 -11.18
C GLN A 347 -56.92 3.53 -11.16
N VAL A 348 -55.69 3.02 -11.07
CA VAL A 348 -54.46 3.83 -11.16
C VAL A 348 -54.45 4.61 -12.48
N VAL A 349 -54.65 3.92 -13.62
CA VAL A 349 -54.72 4.58 -14.95
C VAL A 349 -55.87 5.60 -15.02
N SER A 350 -57.02 5.31 -14.42
CA SER A 350 -58.17 6.23 -14.39
C SER A 350 -57.87 7.51 -13.58
N ILE A 351 -57.25 7.35 -12.41
CA ILE A 351 -56.84 8.45 -11.51
C ILE A 351 -55.76 9.31 -12.17
N MET A 352 -54.72 8.70 -12.77
CA MET A 352 -53.64 9.42 -13.48
C MET A 352 -54.11 10.15 -14.75
N LYS A 353 -55.32 9.87 -15.24
CA LYS A 353 -55.99 10.61 -16.32
C LYS A 353 -56.91 11.73 -15.83
N PHE A 354 -57.01 11.95 -14.51
CA PHE A 354 -57.95 12.88 -13.89
C PHE A 354 -59.42 12.57 -14.24
N THR A 355 -59.77 11.28 -14.34
CA THR A 355 -61.12 10.84 -14.70
C THR A 355 -62.10 11.14 -13.56
N GLY A 356 -63.14 11.94 -13.83
CA GLY A 356 -64.20 12.22 -12.86
C GLY A 356 -64.89 13.58 -13.05
N PRO A 357 -65.74 14.00 -12.09
CA PRO A 357 -66.47 15.26 -12.15
C PRO A 357 -65.56 16.48 -12.33
N GLY A 358 -65.77 17.26 -13.38
CA GLY A 358 -64.95 18.43 -13.72
C GLY A 358 -63.56 18.13 -14.31
N GLY A 359 -63.19 16.85 -14.46
CA GLY A 359 -61.94 16.40 -15.09
C GLY A 359 -60.68 17.10 -14.55
N ALA A 360 -59.76 17.44 -15.45
CA ALA A 360 -58.51 18.12 -15.12
C ALA A 360 -58.67 19.55 -14.53
N SER A 361 -59.88 20.11 -14.45
CA SER A 361 -60.15 21.38 -13.74
C SER A 361 -60.47 21.16 -12.25
N ASN A 362 -60.60 19.91 -11.81
CA ASN A 362 -60.87 19.56 -10.42
C ASN A 362 -59.57 19.37 -9.62
N GLY A 363 -59.36 20.19 -8.60
CA GLY A 363 -58.15 20.14 -7.77
C GLY A 363 -58.00 18.85 -6.96
N ILE A 364 -59.11 18.22 -6.55
CA ILE A 364 -59.06 16.92 -5.85
C ILE A 364 -58.62 15.80 -6.81
N LEU A 365 -59.06 15.82 -8.07
CA LEU A 365 -58.58 14.84 -9.05
C LEU A 365 -57.08 15.00 -9.34
N LYS A 366 -56.56 16.25 -9.36
CA LYS A 366 -55.11 16.49 -9.44
C LYS A 366 -54.36 16.00 -8.21
N LEU A 367 -54.90 16.25 -7.02
CA LEU A 367 -54.35 15.77 -5.75
C LEU A 367 -54.28 14.24 -5.74
N TYR A 368 -55.35 13.54 -6.12
CA TYR A 368 -55.37 12.07 -6.20
C TYR A 368 -54.25 11.53 -7.09
N ALA A 369 -54.05 12.08 -8.30
CA ALA A 369 -53.01 11.61 -9.21
C ALA A 369 -51.59 11.80 -8.63
N GLN A 370 -51.26 13.00 -8.16
CA GLN A 370 -49.93 13.29 -7.63
C GLN A 370 -49.65 12.56 -6.32
N MET A 371 -50.64 12.47 -5.43
CA MET A 371 -50.54 11.74 -4.16
C MET A 371 -50.42 10.23 -4.38
N LEU A 372 -51.11 9.67 -5.38
CA LEU A 372 -50.98 8.26 -5.74
C LEU A 372 -49.58 7.93 -6.26
N ALA A 373 -49.01 8.77 -7.14
CA ALA A 373 -47.64 8.59 -7.61
C ALA A 373 -46.63 8.72 -6.46
N ALA A 374 -46.81 9.69 -5.55
CA ALA A 374 -45.96 9.85 -4.39
C ALA A 374 -46.01 8.62 -3.45
N LYS A 375 -47.21 8.08 -3.20
CA LYS A 375 -47.39 6.85 -2.40
C LYS A 375 -46.85 5.60 -3.10
N LEU A 376 -46.90 5.51 -4.44
CA LEU A 376 -46.27 4.42 -5.19
C LEU A 376 -44.74 4.51 -5.16
N ASN A 377 -44.15 5.72 -5.25
CA ASN A 377 -42.71 5.94 -5.03
C ASN A 377 -42.31 5.45 -3.63
N ILE A 378 -43.08 5.78 -2.58
CA ILE A 378 -42.79 5.35 -1.20
C ILE A 378 -42.99 3.83 -1.02
N ALA A 379 -44.00 3.23 -1.66
CA ALA A 379 -44.21 1.79 -1.62
C ALA A 379 -43.07 1.02 -2.32
N GLY A 380 -42.56 1.56 -3.45
CA GLY A 380 -41.43 1.01 -4.18
C GLY A 380 -40.11 1.00 -3.41
N ALA A 381 -39.86 2.02 -2.58
CA ALA A 381 -38.66 2.09 -1.71
C ALA A 381 -38.66 1.01 -0.62
N ASN A 382 -39.85 0.65 -0.12
CA ASN A 382 -40.03 -0.45 0.84
C ASN A 382 -40.15 -1.82 0.16
N GLY A 383 -40.00 -1.88 -1.16
CA GLY A 383 -40.21 -3.06 -2.01
C GLY A 383 -38.97 -3.39 -2.84
N SER A 384 -39.15 -3.58 -4.16
CA SER A 384 -38.09 -4.04 -5.07
C SER A 384 -37.11 -2.93 -5.51
N GLY A 385 -36.84 -1.94 -4.65
CA GLY A 385 -35.85 -0.87 -4.88
C GLY A 385 -36.23 0.21 -5.91
N MET A 386 -37.47 0.25 -6.41
CA MET A 386 -37.86 1.10 -7.56
C MET A 386 -38.47 2.46 -7.20
N GLY A 387 -38.24 2.94 -5.98
CA GLY A 387 -38.98 4.06 -5.38
C GLY A 387 -38.09 5.13 -4.77
N SER A 388 -38.61 5.87 -3.78
CA SER A 388 -37.86 6.81 -2.94
C SER A 388 -38.49 6.84 -1.55
N GLU A 389 -37.70 7.08 -0.50
CA GLU A 389 -38.28 7.43 0.81
C GLU A 389 -39.05 8.76 0.72
N GLY A 390 -40.02 8.96 1.63
CA GLY A 390 -40.94 10.10 1.60
C GLY A 390 -41.14 10.80 2.95
N SER A 391 -40.22 10.64 3.89
CA SER A 391 -40.23 11.26 5.22
C SER A 391 -40.41 12.78 5.14
N CYS A 392 -39.73 13.40 4.17
CA CYS A 392 -39.81 14.83 3.85
C CYS A 392 -41.23 15.34 3.50
N ILE A 393 -42.10 14.47 2.95
CA ILE A 393 -43.49 14.78 2.59
C ILE A 393 -44.51 14.06 3.48
N ALA A 394 -44.08 13.29 4.48
CA ALA A 394 -44.96 12.49 5.33
C ALA A 394 -46.02 13.34 6.06
N GLY A 395 -45.66 14.56 6.49
CA GLY A 395 -46.63 15.51 7.06
C GLY A 395 -47.68 15.96 6.04
N THR A 396 -47.27 16.28 4.81
CA THR A 396 -48.18 16.61 3.70
C THR A 396 -49.10 15.44 3.34
N ILE A 397 -48.60 14.19 3.38
CA ILE A 397 -49.41 12.99 3.18
C ILE A 397 -50.48 12.88 4.27
N ALA A 398 -50.12 13.03 5.54
CA ALA A 398 -51.05 12.93 6.67
C ALA A 398 -52.16 14.00 6.62
N GLU A 399 -51.82 15.26 6.29
CA GLU A 399 -52.79 16.33 6.10
C GLU A 399 -53.77 16.06 4.94
N ALA A 400 -53.23 15.64 3.78
CA ALA A 400 -54.04 15.32 2.61
C ALA A 400 -54.94 14.09 2.84
N ASP A 401 -54.45 13.06 3.55
CA ASP A 401 -55.26 11.88 3.90
C ASP A 401 -56.39 12.24 4.88
N ALA A 402 -56.13 13.08 5.88
CA ALA A 402 -57.16 13.54 6.81
C ALA A 402 -58.25 14.38 6.11
N PHE A 403 -57.87 15.17 5.10
CA PHE A 403 -58.81 15.90 4.26
C PHE A 403 -59.64 14.96 3.37
N LEU A 404 -58.97 14.04 2.66
CA LEU A 404 -59.62 13.12 1.72
C LEU A 404 -60.47 12.03 2.39
N ALA A 405 -60.32 11.81 3.70
CA ALA A 405 -61.27 11.02 4.50
C ALA A 405 -62.69 11.64 4.55
N ASN A 406 -62.80 12.96 4.32
CA ASN A 406 -64.02 13.75 4.51
C ASN A 406 -64.51 14.47 3.24
N TYR A 407 -63.66 14.60 2.21
CA TYR A 407 -63.99 15.26 0.94
C TYR A 407 -63.52 14.42 -0.27
N ASN A 408 -64.33 14.36 -1.33
CA ASN A 408 -63.95 13.76 -2.61
C ASN A 408 -64.20 14.70 -3.81
N ALA A 409 -63.92 14.22 -5.02
CA ALA A 409 -64.01 15.03 -6.25
C ALA A 409 -65.37 15.72 -6.46
N ASN A 410 -66.48 15.19 -5.97
CA ASN A 410 -67.80 15.84 -6.09
C ASN A 410 -67.90 17.11 -5.23
N ASP A 411 -67.16 17.16 -4.11
CA ASP A 411 -67.19 18.27 -3.16
C ASP A 411 -66.34 19.47 -3.64
N TRP A 412 -65.56 19.33 -4.72
CA TRP A 412 -64.66 20.38 -5.22
C TRP A 412 -65.34 21.71 -5.51
N SER A 413 -66.56 21.71 -6.04
CA SER A 413 -67.29 22.95 -6.33
C SER A 413 -67.67 23.71 -5.05
N SER A 414 -68.10 22.99 -4.00
CA SER A 414 -68.57 23.54 -2.72
C SER A 414 -67.45 23.92 -1.73
N LEU A 415 -66.22 23.42 -1.92
CA LEU A 415 -65.08 23.83 -1.09
C LEU A 415 -64.87 25.36 -1.05
N THR A 416 -64.47 25.87 0.11
CA THR A 416 -64.05 27.27 0.28
C THR A 416 -62.79 27.58 -0.51
N LYS A 417 -62.48 28.88 -0.71
CA LYS A 417 -61.24 29.31 -1.38
C LYS A 417 -60.00 28.80 -0.66
N ASP A 418 -60.01 28.78 0.67
CA ASP A 418 -58.87 28.33 1.46
C ASP A 418 -58.68 26.81 1.40
N GLN A 419 -59.77 26.03 1.44
CA GLN A 419 -59.71 24.58 1.18
C GLN A 419 -59.17 24.26 -0.21
N LYS A 420 -59.64 24.99 -1.24
CA LYS A 420 -59.10 24.86 -2.60
C LYS A 420 -57.61 25.20 -2.66
N LYS A 421 -57.16 26.22 -1.93
CA LYS A 421 -55.74 26.59 -1.82
C LYS A 421 -54.90 25.51 -1.13
N MET A 422 -55.39 24.90 -0.05
CA MET A 422 -54.72 23.78 0.63
C MET A 422 -54.55 22.57 -0.29
N VAL A 423 -55.63 22.14 -0.96
CA VAL A 423 -55.62 21.02 -1.93
C VAL A 423 -54.60 21.23 -3.05
N ILE A 424 -54.53 22.44 -3.61
CA ILE A 424 -53.53 22.79 -4.64
C ILE A 424 -52.11 22.88 -4.05
N GLY A 425 -51.96 23.30 -2.80
CA GLY A 425 -50.69 23.29 -2.06
C GLY A 425 -50.11 21.88 -1.94
N TRP A 426 -50.86 20.94 -1.36
CA TRP A 426 -50.43 19.54 -1.23
C TRP A 426 -50.14 18.88 -2.58
N MET A 427 -50.98 19.15 -3.59
CA MET A 427 -50.79 18.65 -4.96
C MET A 427 -49.46 19.13 -5.57
N ASN A 428 -49.10 20.40 -5.39
CA ASN A 428 -47.81 20.95 -5.83
C ASN A 428 -46.62 20.35 -5.06
N THR A 429 -46.77 20.04 -3.77
CA THR A 429 -45.71 19.36 -2.99
C THR A 429 -45.45 17.95 -3.52
N PHE A 430 -46.51 17.18 -3.78
CA PHE A 430 -46.37 15.85 -4.36
C PHE A 430 -45.83 15.88 -5.80
N ASP A 431 -46.24 16.86 -6.62
CA ASP A 431 -45.67 17.07 -7.95
C ASP A 431 -44.16 17.32 -7.88
N LYS A 432 -43.68 18.23 -7.01
CA LYS A 432 -42.24 18.46 -6.83
C LYS A 432 -41.47 17.21 -6.42
N TYR A 433 -42.01 16.45 -5.46
CA TYR A 433 -41.43 15.17 -5.04
C TYR A 433 -41.36 14.19 -6.22
N ASN A 434 -42.46 13.96 -6.94
CA ASN A 434 -42.54 13.01 -8.06
C ASN A 434 -41.64 13.37 -9.26
N ASN A 435 -41.17 14.62 -9.37
CA ASN A 435 -40.26 15.10 -10.41
C ASN A 435 -38.81 15.24 -9.88
N GLY A 436 -38.46 14.65 -8.74
CA GLY A 436 -37.11 14.70 -8.16
C GLY A 436 -36.63 16.09 -7.74
N LEU A 437 -37.55 17.04 -7.56
CA LEU A 437 -37.23 18.41 -7.12
C LEU A 437 -37.19 18.54 -5.59
N MET A 438 -37.44 17.44 -4.87
CA MET A 438 -37.43 17.34 -3.41
C MET A 438 -37.04 15.90 -3.00
N CYS A 439 -36.20 15.80 -1.95
CA CYS A 439 -35.87 14.57 -1.19
C CYS A 439 -34.97 13.56 -1.91
N ALA A 440 -35.37 13.06 -3.07
CA ALA A 440 -34.56 12.20 -3.93
C ALA A 440 -34.54 12.74 -5.36
N SER A 441 -33.60 12.24 -6.17
CA SER A 441 -33.53 12.54 -7.60
C SER A 441 -34.70 11.93 -8.38
N HIS A 442 -34.85 12.33 -9.64
CA HIS A 442 -35.78 11.73 -10.58
C HIS A 442 -35.11 10.54 -11.30
N CYS A 443 -35.87 9.49 -11.63
CA CYS A 443 -35.34 8.37 -12.42
C CYS A 443 -35.24 8.73 -13.90
N ASP A 444 -34.04 8.98 -14.41
CA ASP A 444 -33.85 9.39 -15.80
C ASP A 444 -33.89 8.22 -16.81
N ARG A 445 -33.85 6.95 -16.36
CA ARG A 445 -34.02 5.77 -17.22
C ARG A 445 -34.92 4.69 -16.62
N ILE A 446 -35.21 3.69 -17.48
CA ILE A 446 -35.78 2.39 -17.11
C ILE A 446 -34.60 1.43 -17.00
N GLY A 447 -34.21 1.05 -15.79
CA GLY A 447 -33.03 0.22 -15.52
C GLY A 447 -32.07 0.79 -14.47
N ASP A 448 -32.23 2.09 -14.16
CA ASP A 448 -31.75 2.72 -12.92
C ASP A 448 -32.79 2.48 -11.80
#